data_AF-H8KYD8-F1
#
_entry.id   AF-H8KYD8-F1
#
_cell.length_a   1.000
_cell.length_b   1.000
_cell.length_c   1.000
_cell.angle_alpha   90.00
_cell.angle_beta   90.00
_cell.angle_gamma   90.00
#
_symmetry.space_group_name_H-M   'P 1'
#
loop_
_entity.id
_entity.type
_entity.pdbx_description
1 polymer ?
#
loop_
_entity_poly.entity_id
_entity_poly.type
_entity_poly.pdbx_seq_one_letter_code
_entity_poly.pdbx_strand_id
1 'polypeptide(L)'
;MRAMNFGRFALLALTVWLVTFAMPGMAQTTYEEQRISAAEVLDSPSQKFQLQALLGTKYSKFAANLTHLAIPTQLKTGGLYIEGWREGHGMKHSAALIIHPDGRLDAAYYDDDDGIVRYFSNYHATASQPALDQWARRLGPSIKRVVHEGLIPGTIRIPEPDRTLLQEPNDLQQDALRKIAEAIWGASIADGWNYNAAVGDLLSAATAAIAKCSRAFSLVPRPAGLVPGWLYLAENFLPWVDYILGVHQDRVYKTCVSAVALDFRSAVEIASLGL
;
A
#
# COMPACT_ATOMS: atom_id res chain seq x y z
N MET A 1 -19.18 78.38 22.71
CA MET A 1 -18.30 77.95 23.83
C MET A 1 -18.73 76.52 24.15
N ARG A 2 -17.98 75.47 23.75
CA ARG A 2 -16.82 74.87 24.47
C ARG A 2 -17.13 74.67 25.96
N ALA A 3 -16.90 73.54 26.61
CA ALA A 3 -16.31 72.27 26.22
C ALA A 3 -16.40 71.29 27.42
N MET A 4 -16.38 70.00 27.11
CA MET A 4 -15.62 68.93 27.77
C MET A 4 -15.97 68.51 29.21
N ASN A 5 -16.30 67.22 29.35
CA ASN A 5 -15.92 66.45 30.53
C ASN A 5 -15.25 65.12 30.12
N PHE A 6 -13.94 65.08 30.39
CA PHE A 6 -13.06 63.97 30.76
C PHE A 6 -13.26 62.57 30.17
N GLY A 7 -12.45 62.26 29.14
CA GLY A 7 -11.99 60.91 28.86
C GLY A 7 -10.85 60.52 29.80
N ARG A 8 -10.97 59.33 30.42
CA ARG A 8 -9.93 58.71 31.25
C ARG A 8 -9.27 57.55 30.50
N PHE A 9 -7.96 57.73 30.30
CA PHE A 9 -6.86 56.78 30.52
C PHE A 9 -6.89 55.35 29.94
N ALA A 10 -5.86 55.14 29.11
CA ALA A 10 -4.83 54.10 29.21
C ALA A 10 -4.97 52.82 28.35
N LEU A 11 -4.14 52.82 27.30
CA LEU A 11 -3.53 51.67 26.64
C LEU A 11 -3.19 50.51 27.59
N LEU A 12 -3.55 49.30 27.18
CA LEU A 12 -2.73 48.09 27.32
C LEU A 12 -3.24 47.05 26.32
N ALA A 13 -2.68 47.09 25.11
CA ALA A 13 -2.88 46.06 24.10
C ALA A 13 -1.99 44.86 24.46
N LEU A 14 -2.57 43.85 25.12
CA LEU A 14 -1.92 42.57 25.37
C LEU A 14 -2.05 41.73 24.10
N THR A 15 -1.03 41.75 23.24
CA THR A 15 -0.93 40.86 22.09
C THR A 15 -0.56 39.46 22.58
N VAL A 16 -1.58 38.62 22.81
CA VAL A 16 -1.40 37.18 23.01
C VAL A 16 -0.94 36.59 21.68
N TRP A 17 0.36 36.27 21.60
CA TRP A 17 0.90 35.40 20.56
C TRP A 17 0.28 34.02 20.74
N LEU A 18 -0.76 33.71 19.97
CA LEU A 18 -1.19 32.33 19.74
C LEU A 18 -0.09 31.65 18.91
N VAL A 19 0.86 31.01 19.61
CA VAL A 19 1.66 29.95 19.01
C VAL A 19 0.68 28.84 18.66
N THR A 20 0.22 28.85 17.41
CA THR A 20 -0.44 27.71 16.79
C THR A 20 0.60 26.61 16.69
N PHE A 21 0.68 25.77 17.72
CA PHE A 21 1.19 24.42 17.54
C PHE A 21 0.24 23.72 16.57
N ALA A 22 0.53 23.80 15.27
CA ALA A 22 0.07 22.79 14.34
C ALA A 22 0.72 21.48 14.79
N MET A 23 -0.01 20.70 15.60
CA MET A 23 0.35 19.30 15.80
C MET A 23 0.26 18.63 14.43
N PRO A 24 1.34 18.03 13.89
CA PRO A 24 1.21 17.14 12.75
C PRO A 24 0.58 15.85 13.27
N GLY A 25 -0.72 15.88 13.55
CA GLY A 25 -1.55 14.69 13.51
C GLY A 25 -1.69 14.33 12.04
N MET A 26 -0.72 13.58 11.51
CA MET A 26 -0.90 12.86 10.25
C MET A 26 -2.12 11.97 10.48
N ALA A 27 -3.29 12.37 9.98
CA ALA A 27 -4.39 11.47 9.81
C ALA A 27 -3.85 10.35 8.89
N GLN A 28 -3.51 9.21 9.47
CA GLN A 28 -3.18 8.03 8.68
C GLN A 28 -4.44 7.72 7.87
N THR A 29 -4.37 7.95 6.57
CA THR A 29 -5.46 7.60 5.65
C THR A 29 -5.73 6.12 5.79
N THR A 30 -7.01 5.76 5.86
CA THR A 30 -7.37 4.35 5.97
C THR A 30 -7.00 3.61 4.69
N TYR A 31 -6.75 2.30 4.75
CA TYR A 31 -6.39 1.54 3.54
C TYR A 31 -7.48 1.62 2.45
N GLU A 32 -8.76 1.78 2.86
CA GLU A 32 -9.87 1.99 1.92
C GLU A 32 -9.74 3.35 1.22
N GLU A 33 -9.37 4.40 1.95
CA GLU A 33 -9.09 5.72 1.34
C GLU A 33 -7.91 5.65 0.38
N GLN A 34 -6.87 4.86 0.69
CA GLN A 34 -5.75 4.62 -0.20
C GLN A 34 -6.20 3.94 -1.50
N ARG A 35 -7.05 2.90 -1.44
CA ARG A 35 -7.61 2.26 -2.64
C ARG A 35 -8.46 3.21 -3.47
N ILE A 36 -9.33 3.99 -2.82
CA ILE A 36 -10.15 5.00 -3.49
C ILE A 36 -9.25 5.99 -4.23
N SER A 37 -8.22 6.51 -3.55
CA SER A 37 -7.27 7.44 -4.16
C SER A 37 -6.54 6.81 -5.36
N ALA A 38 -6.12 5.54 -5.26
CA ALA A 38 -5.51 4.84 -6.39
C ALA A 38 -6.47 4.65 -7.57
N ALA A 39 -7.75 4.33 -7.30
CA ALA A 39 -8.78 4.25 -8.32
C ALA A 39 -9.00 5.61 -9.02
N GLU A 40 -9.08 6.69 -8.24
CA GLU A 40 -9.18 8.05 -8.77
C GLU A 40 -7.98 8.44 -9.65
N VAL A 41 -6.76 8.03 -9.27
CA VAL A 41 -5.55 8.24 -10.08
C VAL A 41 -5.67 7.51 -11.42
N LEU A 42 -6.12 6.25 -11.41
CA LEU A 42 -6.32 5.45 -12.64
C LEU A 42 -7.43 6.02 -13.54
N ASP A 43 -8.48 6.58 -12.95
CA ASP A 43 -9.61 7.18 -13.67
C ASP A 43 -9.34 8.61 -14.15
N SER A 44 -8.23 9.23 -13.72
CA SER A 44 -7.86 10.57 -14.18
C SER A 44 -7.65 10.59 -15.71
N PRO A 45 -8.18 11.60 -16.43
CA PRO A 45 -8.06 11.66 -17.89
C PRO A 45 -6.62 11.64 -18.39
N SER A 46 -5.70 12.28 -17.67
CA SER A 46 -4.27 12.31 -17.99
C SER A 46 -3.63 10.93 -17.87
N GLN A 47 -3.88 10.23 -16.76
CA GLN A 47 -3.31 8.90 -16.54
C GLN A 47 -3.87 7.89 -17.54
N LYS A 48 -5.19 7.94 -17.78
CA LYS A 48 -5.86 7.12 -18.79
C LYS A 48 -5.28 7.33 -20.18
N PHE A 49 -5.06 8.59 -20.59
CA PHE A 49 -4.45 8.90 -21.88
C PHE A 49 -3.03 8.32 -21.99
N GLN A 50 -2.19 8.49 -20.97
CA GLN A 50 -0.82 7.96 -20.97
C GLN A 50 -0.80 6.43 -21.01
N LEU A 51 -1.68 5.77 -20.25
CA LEU A 51 -1.82 4.31 -20.28
C LEU A 51 -2.33 3.81 -21.63
N GLN A 52 -3.28 4.49 -22.26
CA GLN A 52 -3.74 4.18 -23.61
C GLN A 52 -2.63 4.32 -24.65
N ALA A 53 -1.81 5.37 -24.54
CA ALA A 53 -0.65 5.57 -25.40
C ALA A 53 0.41 4.46 -25.21
N LEU A 54 0.66 4.05 -23.96
CA LEU A 54 1.62 2.99 -23.63
C LEU A 54 1.15 1.60 -24.08
N LEU A 55 -0.10 1.25 -23.80
CA LEU A 55 -0.63 -0.10 -23.98
C LEU A 55 -1.26 -0.31 -25.36
N GLY A 56 -1.61 0.76 -26.07
CA GLY A 56 -2.30 0.72 -27.37
C GLY A 56 -3.54 -0.18 -27.33
N THR A 57 -3.59 -1.15 -28.25
CA THR A 57 -4.71 -2.12 -28.35
C THR A 57 -4.84 -3.03 -27.13
N LYS A 58 -3.83 -3.08 -26.24
CA LYS A 58 -3.86 -3.90 -25.01
C LYS A 58 -4.49 -3.17 -23.83
N TYR A 59 -4.74 -1.86 -23.92
CA TYR A 59 -5.28 -1.05 -22.82
C TYR A 59 -6.58 -1.64 -22.23
N SER A 60 -7.54 -2.02 -23.08
CA SER A 60 -8.84 -2.54 -22.60
C SER A 60 -8.70 -3.82 -21.78
N LYS A 61 -7.77 -4.70 -22.15
CA LYS A 61 -7.50 -5.93 -21.39
C LYS A 61 -6.82 -5.62 -20.07
N PHE A 62 -5.83 -4.74 -20.09
CA PHE A 62 -5.12 -4.28 -18.89
C PHE A 62 -6.09 -3.66 -17.88
N ALA A 63 -6.92 -2.70 -18.31
CA ALA A 63 -7.86 -2.00 -17.43
C ALA A 63 -8.94 -2.94 -16.84
N ALA A 64 -9.38 -3.94 -17.61
CA ALA A 64 -10.33 -4.95 -17.13
C ALA A 64 -9.75 -5.89 -16.05
N ASN A 65 -8.43 -5.84 -15.81
CA ASN A 65 -7.76 -6.57 -14.75
C ASN A 65 -7.53 -5.70 -13.50
N LEU A 66 -8.07 -4.48 -13.44
CA LEU A 66 -7.94 -3.55 -12.30
C LEU A 66 -9.30 -3.22 -11.67
N THR A 67 -10.29 -4.12 -11.78
CA THR A 67 -11.64 -3.89 -11.22
C THR A 67 -11.68 -4.08 -9.69
N HIS A 68 -10.75 -4.88 -9.15
CA HIS A 68 -10.47 -4.94 -7.71
C HIS A 68 -9.01 -4.58 -7.49
N LEU A 69 -8.74 -3.62 -6.61
CA LEU A 69 -7.39 -3.16 -6.30
C LEU A 69 -6.88 -3.76 -4.99
N ALA A 70 -5.62 -4.18 -5.00
CA ALA A 70 -4.87 -4.45 -3.79
C ALA A 70 -4.50 -3.13 -3.08
N ILE A 71 -3.75 -3.21 -1.98
CA ILE A 71 -3.24 -2.01 -1.32
C ILE A 71 -2.20 -1.32 -2.21
N PRO A 72 -2.44 -0.05 -2.62
CA PRO A 72 -1.43 0.71 -3.35
C PRO A 72 -0.22 0.94 -2.43
N THR A 73 0.97 0.81 -3.00
CA THR A 73 2.22 0.80 -2.23
C THR A 73 3.14 1.89 -2.74
N GLN A 74 3.60 2.75 -1.83
CA GLN A 74 4.64 3.72 -2.14
C GLN A 74 6.00 3.00 -2.14
N LEU A 75 6.68 2.97 -3.27
CA LEU A 75 8.04 2.44 -3.39
C LEU A 75 9.04 3.44 -2.81
N LYS A 76 10.19 2.95 -2.32
CA LYS A 76 11.33 3.77 -1.86
C LYS A 76 11.88 4.68 -2.95
N THR A 77 11.67 4.36 -4.21
CA THR A 77 12.03 5.23 -5.34
C THR A 77 11.10 6.45 -5.49
N GLY A 78 10.02 6.51 -4.69
CA GLY A 78 8.96 7.50 -4.82
C GLY A 78 7.87 7.08 -5.82
N GLY A 79 7.98 5.93 -6.48
CA GLY A 79 6.94 5.43 -7.38
C GLY A 79 5.70 4.94 -6.64
N LEU A 80 4.52 5.19 -7.17
CA LEU A 80 3.28 4.59 -6.70
C LEU A 80 3.04 3.26 -7.43
N TYR A 81 3.11 2.15 -6.68
CA TYR A 81 2.77 0.82 -7.16
C TYR A 81 1.28 0.54 -6.94
N ILE A 82 0.60 0.14 -8.00
CA ILE A 82 -0.82 -0.26 -7.99
C ILE A 82 -0.92 -1.63 -8.62
N GLU A 83 -1.67 -2.54 -8.00
CA GLU A 83 -2.03 -3.80 -8.63
C GLU A 83 -3.51 -4.10 -8.42
N GLY A 84 -4.00 -5.02 -9.26
CA GLY A 84 -5.34 -5.52 -9.13
C GLY A 84 -5.58 -6.80 -9.92
N TRP A 85 -6.83 -7.23 -9.83
CA TRP A 85 -7.36 -8.34 -10.61
C TRP A 85 -8.80 -8.09 -11.05
N ARG A 86 -9.23 -8.93 -11.99
CA ARG A 86 -10.62 -8.99 -12.40
C ARG A 86 -11.47 -9.62 -11.30
N GLU A 87 -12.52 -8.91 -10.90
CA GLU A 87 -13.44 -9.35 -9.85
C GLU A 87 -14.03 -10.72 -10.21
N GLY A 88 -14.08 -11.64 -9.25
CA GLY A 88 -14.55 -13.02 -9.46
C GLY A 88 -13.56 -13.98 -10.13
N HIS A 89 -12.40 -13.50 -10.62
CA HIS A 89 -11.40 -14.34 -11.29
C HIS A 89 -10.10 -14.53 -10.51
N GLY A 90 -9.92 -13.83 -9.38
CA GLY A 90 -8.67 -13.84 -8.62
C GLY A 90 -7.47 -13.49 -9.50
N MET A 91 -6.28 -14.04 -9.19
CA MET A 91 -5.04 -13.72 -9.90
C MET A 91 -4.96 -14.23 -11.35
N LYS A 92 -5.99 -14.92 -11.87
CA LYS A 92 -6.01 -15.44 -13.26
C LYS A 92 -5.96 -14.33 -14.31
N HIS A 93 -6.52 -13.17 -14.00
CA HIS A 93 -6.40 -11.99 -14.84
C HIS A 93 -6.04 -10.82 -13.96
N SER A 94 -4.75 -10.48 -13.94
CA SER A 94 -4.16 -9.50 -13.03
C SER A 94 -3.36 -8.47 -13.80
N ALA A 95 -3.24 -7.27 -13.24
CA ALA A 95 -2.41 -6.20 -13.76
C ALA A 95 -1.70 -5.46 -12.63
N ALA A 96 -0.56 -4.88 -12.95
CA ALA A 96 0.23 -4.03 -12.07
C ALA A 96 0.77 -2.83 -12.83
N LEU A 97 0.93 -1.70 -12.13
CA LEU A 97 1.37 -0.41 -12.64
C LEU A 97 2.30 0.25 -11.62
N ILE A 98 3.34 0.90 -12.11
CA ILE A 98 4.16 1.84 -11.35
C ILE A 98 4.05 3.20 -12.02
N ILE A 99 3.64 4.20 -11.25
CA ILE A 99 3.66 5.61 -11.64
C ILE A 99 4.85 6.26 -10.95
N HIS A 100 5.88 6.62 -11.70
CA HIS A 100 7.08 7.25 -11.15
C HIS A 100 6.86 8.76 -10.95
N PRO A 101 7.57 9.40 -9.99
CA PRO A 101 7.46 10.85 -9.77
C PRO A 101 7.78 11.72 -10.98
N ASP A 102 8.60 11.20 -11.91
CA ASP A 102 8.99 11.89 -13.13
C ASP A 102 8.04 11.63 -14.32
N GLY A 103 6.91 10.96 -14.08
CA GLY A 103 5.91 10.64 -15.11
C GLY A 103 6.23 9.41 -15.95
N ARG A 104 7.33 8.69 -15.66
CA ARG A 104 7.52 7.35 -16.25
C ARG A 104 6.43 6.40 -15.76
N LEU A 105 6.06 5.46 -16.61
CA LEU A 105 5.08 4.42 -16.37
C LEU A 105 5.68 3.07 -16.72
N ASP A 106 5.59 2.14 -15.78
CA ASP A 106 5.86 0.72 -16.02
C ASP A 106 4.60 -0.07 -15.71
N ALA A 107 4.10 -0.82 -16.68
CA ALA A 107 2.88 -1.60 -16.54
C ALA A 107 3.13 -3.06 -16.91
N ALA A 108 2.42 -3.97 -16.24
CA ALA A 108 2.39 -5.37 -16.62
C ALA A 108 0.99 -5.97 -16.45
N TYR A 109 0.64 -6.95 -17.28
CA TYR A 109 -0.55 -7.76 -17.05
C TYR A 109 -0.36 -9.22 -17.45
N TYR A 110 -1.15 -10.07 -16.81
CA TYR A 110 -1.23 -11.51 -17.00
C TYR A 110 -2.63 -11.92 -17.42
N ASP A 111 -2.68 -12.94 -18.28
CA ASP A 111 -3.91 -13.55 -18.76
C ASP A 111 -3.73 -15.07 -18.73
N ASP A 112 -4.48 -15.77 -17.87
CA ASP A 112 -4.42 -17.24 -17.74
C ASP A 112 -4.81 -17.96 -19.04
N ASP A 113 -5.56 -17.29 -19.92
CA ASP A 113 -5.93 -17.80 -21.25
C ASP A 113 -4.69 -18.14 -22.10
N ASP A 114 -3.58 -17.42 -21.92
CA ASP A 114 -2.34 -17.63 -22.65
C ASP A 114 -1.10 -17.86 -21.78
N GLY A 115 -1.19 -17.63 -20.47
CA GLY A 115 -0.10 -17.84 -19.52
C GLY A 115 1.06 -16.84 -19.67
N ILE A 116 0.83 -15.69 -20.32
CA ILE A 116 1.89 -14.72 -20.66
C ILE A 116 1.79 -13.48 -19.79
N VAL A 117 2.91 -13.08 -19.17
CA VAL A 117 3.06 -11.75 -18.56
C VAL A 117 3.68 -10.80 -19.58
N ARG A 118 3.00 -9.69 -19.81
CA ARG A 118 3.41 -8.68 -20.77
C ARG A 118 3.82 -7.43 -20.03
N TYR A 119 4.98 -6.88 -20.38
CA TYR A 119 5.53 -5.69 -19.74
C TYR A 119 5.56 -4.54 -20.76
N PHE A 120 5.30 -3.35 -20.26
CA PHE A 120 5.23 -2.12 -21.02
C PHE A 120 5.94 -1.03 -20.23
N SER A 121 6.79 -0.27 -20.90
CA SER A 121 7.40 0.93 -20.33
C SER A 121 7.38 2.07 -21.32
N ASN A 122 7.08 3.29 -20.86
CA ASN A 122 7.25 4.50 -21.66
C ASN A 122 8.67 5.07 -21.57
N TYR A 123 9.59 4.33 -20.94
CA TYR A 123 11.00 4.62 -20.84
C TYR A 123 11.81 3.46 -21.40
N HIS A 124 12.96 3.73 -22.01
CA HIS A 124 13.87 2.66 -22.46
C HIS A 124 14.58 2.02 -21.27
N ALA A 125 13.84 1.21 -20.51
CA ALA A 125 14.40 0.33 -19.51
C ALA A 125 14.79 -0.99 -20.19
N THR A 126 16.08 -1.35 -20.12
CA THR A 126 16.57 -2.65 -20.58
C THR A 126 16.17 -3.81 -19.65
N ALA A 127 15.56 -3.50 -18.50
CA ALA A 127 15.13 -4.44 -17.49
C ALA A 127 13.72 -4.10 -16.97
N SER A 128 12.97 -5.13 -16.57
CA SER A 128 11.72 -5.01 -15.83
C SER A 128 11.95 -4.41 -14.44
N GLN A 129 10.97 -3.68 -13.93
CA GLN A 129 11.03 -3.13 -12.57
C GLN A 129 10.95 -4.27 -11.52
N PRO A 130 11.77 -4.25 -10.46
CA PRO A 130 11.80 -5.30 -9.44
C PRO A 130 10.43 -5.59 -8.78
N ALA A 131 9.62 -4.56 -8.54
CA ALA A 131 8.27 -4.74 -7.97
C ALA A 131 7.32 -5.49 -8.92
N LEU A 132 7.41 -5.23 -10.24
CA LEU A 132 6.63 -5.98 -11.24
C LEU A 132 7.14 -7.42 -11.39
N ASP A 133 8.45 -7.65 -11.26
CA ASP A 133 8.99 -9.01 -11.26
C ASP A 133 8.56 -9.79 -10.01
N GLN A 134 8.50 -9.14 -8.85
CA GLN A 134 7.99 -9.76 -7.63
C GLN A 134 6.51 -10.14 -7.78
N TRP A 135 5.68 -9.24 -8.29
CA TRP A 135 4.28 -9.53 -8.62
C TRP A 135 4.14 -10.73 -9.54
N ALA A 136 4.92 -10.76 -10.62
CA ALA A 136 4.85 -11.80 -11.64
C ALA A 136 5.22 -13.19 -11.10
N ARG A 137 6.16 -13.31 -10.16
CA ARG A 137 6.55 -14.60 -9.55
C ARG A 137 5.38 -15.36 -8.92
N ARG A 138 4.34 -14.65 -8.48
CA ARG A 138 3.14 -15.26 -7.87
C ARG A 138 2.22 -15.95 -8.89
N LEU A 139 2.42 -15.70 -10.18
CA LEU A 139 1.50 -16.13 -11.24
C LEU A 139 1.85 -17.51 -11.82
N GLY A 140 3.07 -18.02 -11.56
CA GLY A 140 3.48 -19.37 -11.93
C GLY A 140 4.81 -19.47 -12.71
N PRO A 141 5.33 -20.69 -12.94
CA PRO A 141 6.72 -20.93 -13.34
C PRO A 141 7.03 -20.77 -14.85
N SER A 142 6.07 -20.44 -15.72
CA SER A 142 6.29 -20.38 -17.18
C SER A 142 5.81 -19.06 -17.78
N ILE A 143 6.49 -17.98 -17.41
CA ILE A 143 6.13 -16.64 -17.87
C ILE A 143 6.92 -16.32 -19.14
N LYS A 144 6.22 -16.30 -20.27
CA LYS A 144 6.78 -15.74 -21.51
C LYS A 144 6.79 -14.22 -21.36
N ARG A 145 7.96 -13.60 -21.40
CA ARG A 145 8.13 -12.15 -21.30
C ARG A 145 8.07 -11.50 -22.68
N VAL A 146 7.22 -10.49 -22.84
CA VAL A 146 7.25 -9.60 -24.01
C VAL A 146 7.35 -8.16 -23.51
N VAL A 147 8.43 -7.48 -23.88
CA VAL A 147 8.67 -6.06 -23.58
C VAL A 147 8.23 -5.24 -24.79
N HIS A 148 7.37 -4.24 -24.60
CA HIS A 148 6.99 -3.30 -25.65
C HIS A 148 7.56 -1.92 -25.32
N GLU A 149 8.33 -1.35 -26.25
CA GLU A 149 8.92 -0.01 -26.11
C GLU A 149 7.93 1.08 -26.56
N GLY A 150 7.75 2.10 -25.74
CA GLY A 150 7.09 3.36 -26.12
C GLY A 150 8.10 4.46 -26.55
N LEU A 151 7.66 5.41 -27.39
CA LEU A 151 8.44 6.58 -27.84
C LEU A 151 8.48 7.71 -26.76
N ILE A 152 9.65 8.37 -26.60
CA ILE A 152 10.02 9.36 -25.53
C ILE A 152 9.71 10.85 -25.88
N PRO A 153 9.80 11.88 -24.97
CA PRO A 153 11.01 12.31 -24.19
C PRO A 153 10.82 12.72 -22.70
N GLY A 154 11.88 12.52 -21.89
CA GLY A 154 12.11 13.24 -20.62
C GLY A 154 13.13 12.60 -19.69
N THR A 155 14.33 13.20 -19.56
CA THR A 155 15.31 12.89 -18.49
C THR A 155 15.15 13.89 -17.35
N ILE A 156 14.79 13.41 -16.16
CA ILE A 156 14.90 14.15 -14.90
C ILE A 156 15.64 13.26 -13.90
N ARG A 157 16.64 13.81 -13.21
CA ARG A 157 17.25 13.20 -12.03
C ARG A 157 16.32 13.45 -10.84
N ILE A 158 15.81 12.37 -10.24
CA ILE A 158 14.98 12.44 -9.04
C ILE A 158 15.91 12.50 -7.81
N PRO A 159 15.69 13.43 -6.86
CA PRO A 159 16.37 13.40 -5.56
C PRO A 159 16.00 12.15 -4.77
N GLU A 160 17.00 11.50 -4.18
CA GLU A 160 16.83 10.38 -3.25
C GLU A 160 15.95 10.83 -2.06
N PRO A 161 14.87 10.12 -1.71
CA PRO A 161 14.02 10.51 -0.59
C PRO A 161 14.78 10.48 0.73
N ASP A 162 14.43 11.42 1.59
CA ASP A 162 15.03 11.60 2.92
C ASP A 162 14.86 10.34 3.77
N ARG A 163 15.99 9.78 4.20
CA ARG A 163 16.03 8.61 5.07
C ARG A 163 15.71 9.07 6.48
N THR A 164 14.44 9.12 6.83
CA THR A 164 14.07 9.06 8.24
C THR A 164 14.62 7.73 8.76
N LEU A 165 15.55 7.78 9.71
CA LEU A 165 16.09 6.62 10.41
C LEU A 165 14.96 5.99 11.23
N LEU A 166 14.08 5.24 10.56
CA LEU A 166 13.07 4.42 11.22
C LEU A 166 13.82 3.35 12.01
N GLN A 167 13.45 3.19 13.28
CA GLN A 167 13.96 2.11 14.10
C GLN A 167 13.61 0.79 13.43
N GLU A 168 14.60 -0.05 13.17
CA GLU A 168 14.38 -1.38 12.62
C GLU A 168 14.06 -2.39 13.74
N PRO A 169 13.18 -3.37 13.51
CA PRO A 169 12.89 -4.42 14.48
C PRO A 169 14.13 -5.28 14.77
N ASN A 170 14.40 -5.55 16.04
CA ASN A 170 15.39 -6.55 16.45
C ASN A 170 14.88 -7.99 16.22
N ASP A 171 15.73 -9.00 16.38
CA ASP A 171 15.39 -10.40 16.10
C ASP A 171 14.11 -10.89 16.82
N LEU A 172 13.92 -10.52 18.09
CA LEU A 172 12.71 -10.90 18.84
C LEU A 172 11.46 -10.23 18.28
N GLN A 173 11.57 -8.98 17.84
CA GLN A 173 10.46 -8.24 17.23
C GLN A 173 10.17 -8.77 15.82
N GLN A 174 11.19 -9.14 15.04
CA GLN A 174 11.01 -9.81 13.76
C GLN A 174 10.31 -11.15 13.91
N ASP A 175 10.67 -11.95 14.92
CA ASP A 175 10.00 -13.20 15.25
C ASP A 175 8.53 -12.98 15.64
N ALA A 176 8.22 -11.91 16.39
CA ALA A 176 6.85 -11.54 16.73
C ALA A 176 6.03 -11.17 15.50
N LEU A 177 6.58 -10.33 14.62
CA LEU A 177 5.95 -9.93 13.36
C LEU A 177 5.75 -11.12 12.42
N ARG A 178 6.71 -12.05 12.37
CA ARG A 178 6.60 -13.29 11.59
C ARG A 178 5.43 -14.15 12.05
N LYS A 179 5.21 -14.31 13.36
CA LYS A 179 4.05 -15.08 13.87
C LYS A 179 2.71 -14.48 13.46
N ILE A 180 2.61 -13.16 13.37
CA ILE A 180 1.41 -12.49 12.83
C ILE A 180 1.25 -12.79 11.35
N ALA A 181 2.34 -12.67 10.57
CA ALA A 181 2.33 -13.00 9.15
C ALA A 181 1.94 -14.47 8.90
N GLU A 182 2.47 -15.41 9.68
CA GLU A 182 2.10 -16.82 9.63
C GLU A 182 0.60 -17.03 9.93
N ALA A 183 0.02 -16.28 10.86
CA ALA A 183 -1.41 -16.36 11.16
C ALA A 183 -2.30 -15.88 9.99
N ILE A 184 -1.83 -14.90 9.20
CA ILE A 184 -2.58 -14.32 8.08
C ILE A 184 -2.38 -15.12 6.78
N TRP A 185 -1.14 -15.49 6.46
CA TRP A 185 -0.75 -16.08 5.17
C TRP A 185 -0.29 -17.53 5.24
N GLY A 186 0.02 -18.05 6.44
CA GLY A 186 0.67 -19.34 6.63
C GLY A 186 2.20 -19.28 6.51
N ALA A 187 2.88 -20.22 7.18
CA ALA A 187 4.35 -20.26 7.29
C ALA A 187 5.07 -20.39 5.94
N SER A 188 4.59 -21.26 5.04
CA SER A 188 5.19 -21.47 3.72
C SER A 188 5.32 -20.20 2.88
N ILE A 189 4.52 -19.20 3.22
CA ILE A 189 4.38 -17.95 2.51
C ILE A 189 5.09 -16.80 3.27
N ALA A 190 5.20 -16.89 4.60
CA ALA A 190 5.75 -15.87 5.50
C ALA A 190 7.24 -16.07 5.84
N ASP A 191 7.77 -17.29 5.73
CA ASP A 191 9.13 -17.63 6.18
C ASP A 191 10.24 -16.90 5.39
N GLY A 192 9.98 -16.52 4.14
CA GLY A 192 10.97 -15.92 3.25
C GLY A 192 11.10 -14.39 3.36
N TRP A 193 10.39 -13.75 4.28
CA TRP A 193 10.33 -12.30 4.37
C TRP A 193 11.37 -11.72 5.33
N ASN A 194 11.93 -10.58 4.94
CA ASN A 194 12.66 -9.70 5.85
C ASN A 194 11.66 -8.80 6.60
N TYR A 195 11.56 -8.96 7.92
CA TYR A 195 10.61 -8.24 8.77
C TYR A 195 11.17 -6.88 9.21
N ASN A 196 11.44 -6.01 8.24
CA ASN A 196 11.82 -4.63 8.49
C ASN A 196 10.64 -3.77 8.99
N ALA A 197 10.92 -2.53 9.38
CA ALA A 197 9.91 -1.60 9.90
C ALA A 197 8.71 -1.43 8.95
N ALA A 198 8.95 -1.32 7.64
CA ALA A 198 7.89 -1.15 6.65
C ALA A 198 6.98 -2.38 6.54
N VAL A 199 7.55 -3.59 6.60
CA VAL A 199 6.77 -4.83 6.70
C VAL A 199 5.93 -4.83 7.98
N GLY A 200 6.52 -4.44 9.11
CA GLY A 200 5.79 -4.36 10.37
C GLY A 200 4.60 -3.39 10.34
N ASP A 201 4.76 -2.23 9.70
CA ASP A 201 3.68 -1.24 9.58
C ASP A 201 2.53 -1.76 8.70
N LEU A 202 2.88 -2.45 7.60
CA LEU A 202 1.90 -3.14 6.77
C LEU A 202 1.18 -4.26 7.53
N LEU A 203 1.87 -5.00 8.40
CA LEU A 203 1.26 -6.02 9.27
C LEU A 203 0.30 -5.39 10.29
N SER A 204 0.63 -4.22 10.82
CA SER A 204 -0.24 -3.47 11.75
C SER A 204 -1.51 -3.02 11.03
N ALA A 205 -1.37 -2.48 9.82
CA ALA A 205 -2.50 -2.11 8.97
C ALA A 205 -3.37 -3.31 8.56
N ALA A 206 -2.77 -4.43 8.16
CA ALA A 206 -3.48 -5.66 7.83
C ALA A 206 -4.26 -6.19 9.05
N THR A 207 -3.63 -6.20 10.22
CA THR A 207 -4.27 -6.61 11.48
C THR A 207 -5.48 -5.72 11.81
N ALA A 208 -5.34 -4.40 11.64
CA ALA A 208 -6.44 -3.46 11.81
C ALA A 208 -7.60 -3.73 10.84
N ALA A 209 -7.29 -4.00 9.56
CA ALA A 209 -8.29 -4.32 8.55
C ALA A 209 -9.06 -5.61 8.89
N ILE A 210 -8.35 -6.67 9.33
CA ILE A 210 -8.98 -7.91 9.77
C ILE A 210 -9.91 -7.65 10.97
N ALA A 211 -9.46 -6.91 11.98
CA ALA A 211 -10.24 -6.59 13.16
C ALA A 211 -11.50 -5.77 12.84
N LYS A 212 -11.41 -4.85 11.87
CA LYS A 212 -12.53 -4.05 11.38
C LYS A 212 -13.55 -4.91 10.61
N CYS A 213 -13.08 -5.77 9.71
CA CYS A 213 -13.96 -6.66 8.93
C CYS A 213 -14.66 -7.69 9.84
N SER A 214 -13.92 -8.28 10.78
CA SER A 214 -14.43 -9.25 11.75
C SER A 214 -15.08 -8.60 12.98
N ARG A 215 -15.60 -7.38 12.86
CA ARG A 215 -16.06 -6.61 14.03
C ARG A 215 -17.14 -7.29 14.87
N ALA A 216 -17.93 -8.18 14.25
CA ALA A 216 -19.03 -8.91 14.86
C ALA A 216 -18.64 -10.35 15.26
N PHE A 217 -17.38 -10.74 15.05
CA PHE A 217 -16.85 -12.00 15.55
C PHE A 217 -16.71 -11.96 17.08
N SER A 218 -17.31 -12.93 17.77
CA SER A 218 -17.43 -12.93 19.24
C SER A 218 -16.79 -14.14 19.92
N LEU A 219 -16.29 -15.14 19.17
CA LEU A 219 -15.74 -16.37 19.75
C LEU A 219 -14.37 -16.17 20.39
N VAL A 220 -13.58 -15.21 19.89
CA VAL A 220 -12.34 -14.78 20.51
C VAL A 220 -12.48 -13.31 20.89
N PRO A 221 -12.27 -12.93 22.17
CA PRO A 221 -12.27 -11.53 22.56
C PRO A 221 -11.28 -10.74 21.71
N ARG A 222 -11.74 -9.66 21.08
CA ARG A 222 -10.84 -8.79 20.32
C ARG A 222 -9.83 -8.17 21.27
N PRO A 223 -8.53 -8.18 20.95
CA PRO A 223 -7.54 -7.43 21.70
C PRO A 223 -7.91 -5.92 21.72
N ALA A 224 -7.89 -5.31 22.89
CA ALA A 224 -8.26 -3.91 23.03
C ALA A 224 -7.16 -2.98 22.48
N GLY A 225 -7.56 -1.94 21.75
CA GLY A 225 -6.72 -0.77 21.49
C GLY A 225 -5.52 -0.99 20.57
N LEU A 226 -5.74 -1.53 19.36
CA LEU A 226 -4.69 -1.53 18.33
C LEU A 226 -4.19 -0.12 18.06
N VAL A 227 -2.94 0.15 18.42
CA VAL A 227 -2.26 1.40 18.05
C VAL A 227 -1.56 1.15 16.71
N PRO A 228 -1.78 2.00 15.70
CA PRO A 228 -1.10 1.87 14.42
C PRO A 228 0.43 1.92 14.57
N GLY A 229 1.10 1.08 13.80
CA GLY A 229 2.56 0.99 13.78
C GLY A 229 3.08 -0.38 14.22
N TRP A 230 4.26 -0.73 13.73
CA TRP A 230 4.86 -2.04 13.95
C TRP A 230 5.28 -2.29 15.40
N LEU A 231 5.74 -1.26 16.12
CA LEU A 231 6.30 -1.42 17.47
C LEU A 231 5.26 -1.93 18.45
N TYR A 232 4.08 -1.28 18.48
CA TYR A 232 2.96 -1.73 19.31
C TYR A 232 2.55 -3.16 18.95
N LEU A 233 2.47 -3.45 17.65
CA LEU A 233 2.05 -4.76 17.17
C LEU A 233 3.02 -5.87 17.62
N ALA A 234 4.33 -5.64 17.48
CA ALA A 234 5.36 -6.59 17.90
C ALA A 234 5.36 -6.82 19.42
N GLU A 235 5.13 -5.77 20.22
CA GLU A 235 5.07 -5.88 21.68
C GLU A 235 3.81 -6.63 22.18
N ASN A 236 2.72 -6.58 21.41
CA ASN A 236 1.41 -7.12 21.79
C ASN A 236 0.95 -8.27 20.87
N PHE A 237 1.87 -8.96 20.21
CA PHE A 237 1.55 -9.84 19.08
C PHE A 237 0.70 -11.08 19.44
N LEU A 238 0.90 -11.69 20.62
CA LEU A 238 0.25 -12.97 20.97
C LEU A 238 -1.29 -12.89 20.92
N PRO A 239 -1.96 -11.94 21.60
CA PRO A 239 -3.41 -11.77 21.47
C PRO A 239 -3.89 -11.59 20.03
N TRP A 240 -3.10 -10.91 19.19
CA TRP A 240 -3.44 -10.71 17.78
C TRP A 240 -3.30 -11.99 16.95
N VAL A 241 -2.27 -12.79 17.21
CA VAL A 241 -2.12 -14.13 16.61
C VAL A 241 -3.32 -15.01 16.95
N ASP A 242 -3.67 -15.12 18.23
CA ASP A 242 -4.80 -15.93 18.69
C ASP A 242 -6.13 -15.46 18.07
N TYR A 243 -6.34 -14.14 18.02
CA TYR A 243 -7.51 -13.56 17.38
C TYR A 243 -7.59 -13.88 15.89
N ILE A 244 -6.50 -13.67 15.12
CA ILE A 244 -6.46 -13.92 13.69
C ILE A 244 -6.70 -15.41 13.39
N LEU A 245 -6.05 -16.31 14.14
CA LEU A 245 -6.26 -17.76 14.01
C LEU A 245 -7.71 -18.16 14.31
N GLY A 246 -8.32 -17.58 15.35
CA GLY A 246 -9.72 -17.78 15.67
C GLY A 246 -10.67 -17.31 14.57
N VAL A 247 -10.45 -16.10 14.03
CA VAL A 247 -11.21 -15.55 12.90
C VAL A 247 -11.05 -16.44 11.66
N HIS A 248 -9.85 -16.94 11.39
CA HIS A 248 -9.55 -17.77 10.23
C HIS A 248 -10.23 -19.14 10.27
N GLN A 249 -10.50 -19.68 11.47
CA GLN A 249 -11.22 -20.95 11.63
C GLN A 249 -12.74 -20.80 11.47
N ASP A 250 -13.28 -19.59 11.59
CA ASP A 250 -14.71 -19.33 11.47
C ASP A 250 -15.20 -19.37 10.02
N ARG A 251 -16.35 -20.03 9.77
CA ARG A 251 -16.90 -20.20 8.41
C ARG A 251 -17.19 -18.88 7.70
N VAL A 252 -17.65 -17.86 8.43
CA VAL A 252 -18.07 -16.57 7.89
C VAL A 252 -16.88 -15.61 7.86
N TYR A 253 -16.18 -15.46 8.98
CA TYR A 253 -15.17 -14.42 9.13
C TYR A 253 -13.80 -14.78 8.58
N LYS A 254 -13.53 -16.05 8.21
CA LYS A 254 -12.31 -16.40 7.47
C LYS A 254 -12.13 -15.62 6.17
N THR A 255 -13.23 -15.14 5.59
CA THR A 255 -13.21 -14.30 4.39
C THR A 255 -12.52 -12.96 4.64
N CYS A 256 -12.61 -12.40 5.85
CA CYS A 256 -11.87 -11.21 6.25
C CYS A 256 -10.36 -11.43 6.20
N VAL A 257 -9.89 -12.56 6.74
CA VAL A 257 -8.45 -12.90 6.72
C VAL A 257 -8.00 -13.17 5.29
N SER A 258 -8.78 -13.94 4.52
CA SER A 258 -8.44 -14.29 3.13
C SER A 258 -8.38 -13.06 2.21
N ALA A 259 -9.33 -12.12 2.36
CA ALA A 259 -9.36 -10.88 1.58
C ALA A 259 -8.18 -9.97 1.94
N VAL A 260 -7.93 -9.74 3.23
CA VAL A 260 -6.78 -8.94 3.68
C VAL A 260 -5.46 -9.58 3.27
N ALA A 261 -5.34 -10.90 3.40
CA ALA A 261 -4.16 -11.64 2.97
C ALA A 261 -3.89 -11.42 1.47
N LEU A 262 -4.92 -11.48 0.63
CA LEU A 262 -4.77 -11.23 -0.80
C LEU A 262 -4.38 -9.77 -1.09
N ASP A 263 -5.09 -8.83 -0.48
CA ASP A 263 -4.94 -7.40 -0.76
C ASP A 263 -3.60 -6.81 -0.29
N PHE A 264 -3.02 -7.32 0.82
CA PHE A 264 -1.76 -6.83 1.36
C PHE A 264 -0.53 -7.59 0.86
N ARG A 265 -0.72 -8.70 0.12
CA ARG A 265 0.36 -9.63 -0.24
C ARG A 265 1.55 -8.92 -0.91
N SER A 266 1.29 -8.14 -1.96
CA SER A 266 2.36 -7.47 -2.70
C SER A 266 3.04 -6.37 -1.90
N ALA A 267 2.27 -5.58 -1.16
CA ALA A 267 2.82 -4.52 -0.34
C ALA A 267 3.87 -5.09 0.62
N VAL A 268 3.55 -6.20 1.30
CA VAL A 268 4.47 -6.85 2.23
C VAL A 268 5.67 -7.46 1.52
N GLU A 269 5.48 -8.17 0.40
CA GLU A 269 6.60 -8.75 -0.36
C GLU A 269 7.55 -7.68 -0.89
N ILE A 270 7.03 -6.60 -1.49
CA ILE A 270 7.81 -5.46 -1.99
C ILE A 270 8.58 -4.80 -0.83
N ALA A 271 7.90 -4.52 0.29
CA ALA A 271 8.53 -3.96 1.48
C ALA A 271 9.62 -4.89 2.04
N SER A 272 9.39 -6.21 2.03
CA SER A 272 10.39 -7.20 2.49
C SER A 272 11.65 -7.22 1.63
N LEU A 273 11.52 -6.94 0.33
CA LEU A 273 12.66 -6.75 -0.58
C LEU A 273 13.35 -5.39 -0.39
N GLY A 274 12.80 -4.53 0.47
CA GLY A 274 13.31 -3.20 0.72
C GLY A 274 13.12 -2.26 -0.47
N LEU A 275 12.07 -2.47 -1.27
CA LEU A 275 11.71 -1.67 -2.44
C LEU A 275 10.73 -0.54 -2.11
#